data_AF-A0A6A1WEG8-F1
#
_entry.id   AF-A0A6A1WEG8-F1
#
_cell.length_a   1.000
_cell.length_b   1.000
_cell.length_c   1.000
_cell.angle_alpha   90.00
_cell.angle_beta   90.00
_cell.angle_gamma   90.00
#
_symmetry.space_group_name_H-M   'P 1'
#
loop_
_entity.id
_entity.type
_entity.pdbx_description
1 polymer ?
#
loop_
_entity_poly.entity_id
_entity_poly.type
_entity_poly.pdbx_seq_one_letter_code
_entity_poly.pdbx_strand_id
1 'polypeptide(L)'
;MRISWITESSTPATVQYGTSPEKYEFSANGITSSYSYTIAYESGEIHDVVIGPLKPNTVYYYRCGASDSARQFSFKTPPAQFPIKFAVVGDLGQRGWTNSTLQHVAQSDYDMLSLPGDLSYICGFLPAFVGFIRQACRATGQPEALDGDSREPRH
;
A
#
# COMPACT_ATOMS: atom_id res chain seq x y z
N MET A 1 -0.55 13.50 -1.31
CA MET A 1 -0.57 12.08 -0.86
C MET A 1 0.26 11.28 -1.84
N ARG A 2 1.04 10.29 -1.38
CA ARG A 2 1.79 9.38 -2.27
C ARG A 2 1.11 8.01 -2.24
N ILE A 3 0.88 7.45 -3.42
CA ILE A 3 0.33 6.11 -3.62
C ILE A 3 1.41 5.30 -4.32
N SER A 4 1.73 4.14 -3.76
CA SER A 4 2.75 3.25 -4.30
C SER A 4 2.22 1.82 -4.38
N TRP A 5 2.52 1.13 -5.47
CA TRP A 5 2.14 -0.28 -5.69
C TRP A 5 3.18 -0.99 -6.56
N ILE A 6 3.13 -2.31 -6.59
CA ILE A 6 4.07 -3.14 -7.35
C ILE A 6 3.30 -4.02 -8.34
N THR A 7 3.74 -4.08 -9.60
CA THR A 7 3.22 -5.01 -10.63
C THR A 7 4.34 -5.89 -11.19
N GLU A 8 3.98 -7.07 -11.69
CA GLU A 8 4.92 -7.94 -12.41
C GLU A 8 5.11 -7.51 -13.87
N SER A 9 4.00 -7.16 -14.52
CA SER A 9 3.98 -6.72 -15.90
C SER A 9 4.04 -5.21 -15.98
N SER A 10 4.58 -4.70 -17.09
CA SER A 10 4.69 -3.26 -17.28
C SER A 10 3.32 -2.59 -17.31
N THR A 11 3.13 -1.61 -16.43
CA THR A 11 1.91 -0.80 -16.41
C THR A 11 2.23 0.69 -16.27
N PRO A 12 1.38 1.58 -16.80
CA PRO A 12 1.54 3.01 -16.54
C PRO A 12 1.44 3.31 -15.04
N ALA A 13 2.41 4.06 -14.50
CA ALA A 13 2.34 4.65 -13.17
C ALA A 13 1.31 5.81 -13.15
N THR A 14 0.03 5.47 -13.33
CA THR A 14 -1.07 6.43 -13.35
C THR A 14 -2.05 6.09 -12.24
N VAL A 15 -2.48 7.12 -11.49
CA VAL A 15 -3.56 7.01 -10.52
C VAL A 15 -4.70 7.89 -10.98
N GLN A 16 -5.88 7.28 -11.10
CA GLN A 16 -7.13 8.00 -11.32
C GLN A 16 -7.90 8.04 -10.00
N TYR A 17 -8.36 9.22 -9.61
CA TYR A 17 -8.97 9.44 -8.30
C TYR A 17 -10.11 10.45 -8.34
N GLY A 18 -11.00 10.37 -7.36
CA GLY A 18 -12.16 11.24 -7.24
C GLY A 18 -12.81 11.12 -5.86
N THR A 19 -13.87 11.91 -5.64
CA THR A 19 -14.57 11.95 -4.34
C THR A 19 -15.83 11.08 -4.31
N SER A 20 -16.19 10.49 -5.45
CA SER A 20 -17.33 9.59 -5.59
C SER A 20 -16.86 8.22 -6.09
N PRO A 21 -17.48 7.12 -5.63
CA PRO A 21 -17.20 5.79 -6.15
C PRO A 21 -17.36 5.75 -7.67
N GLU A 22 -16.46 5.04 -8.36
CA GLU A 22 -16.46 4.82 -9.81
C GLU A 22 -16.40 6.10 -10.67
N LYS A 23 -16.22 7.26 -10.06
CA LYS A 23 -16.10 8.57 -10.73
C LYS A 23 -14.75 9.19 -10.44
N TYR A 24 -13.84 9.07 -11.41
CA TYR A 24 -12.48 9.55 -11.30
C TYR A 24 -12.31 10.83 -12.13
N GLU A 25 -12.53 11.98 -11.48
CA GLU A 25 -12.45 13.30 -12.11
C GLU A 25 -11.00 13.78 -12.28
N PHE A 26 -10.07 13.19 -11.52
CA PHE A 26 -8.67 13.57 -11.52
C PHE A 26 -7.79 12.39 -11.91
N SER A 27 -6.64 12.71 -12.52
CA SER A 27 -5.60 11.74 -12.86
C SER A 27 -4.24 12.34 -12.55
N ALA A 28 -3.31 11.51 -12.11
CA ALA A 28 -1.92 11.87 -11.89
C ALA A 28 -1.00 10.78 -12.43
N ASN A 29 0.11 11.19 -13.03
CA ASN A 29 1.18 10.30 -13.44
C ASN A 29 2.31 10.38 -12.43
N GLY A 30 3.02 9.27 -12.26
CA GLY A 30 4.18 9.15 -11.41
C GLY A 30 5.35 8.51 -12.15
N ILE A 31 6.21 7.88 -11.35
CA ILE A 31 7.42 7.23 -11.84
C ILE A 31 7.30 5.72 -11.62
N THR A 32 7.88 4.96 -12.54
CA THR A 32 8.11 3.52 -12.37
C THR A 32 9.59 3.30 -12.12
N SER A 33 9.91 2.45 -11.16
CA SER A 33 11.28 2.02 -10.85
C SER A 33 11.31 0.52 -10.56
N SER A 34 12.49 -0.08 -10.61
CA SER A 34 12.72 -1.44 -10.15
C SER A 34 14.10 -1.49 -9.51
N TYR A 35 14.36 -2.52 -8.72
CA TYR A 35 15.68 -2.78 -8.16
C TYR A 35 16.02 -4.25 -8.25
N SER A 36 17.31 -4.53 -8.38
CA SER A 36 17.86 -5.86 -8.20
C SER A 36 18.64 -5.91 -6.90
N TYR A 37 18.61 -7.07 -6.24
CA TYR A 37 19.40 -7.31 -5.05
C TYR A 37 20.07 -8.67 -5.18
N THR A 38 21.40 -8.65 -5.21
CA THR A 38 22.22 -9.81 -5.57
C THR A 38 21.86 -10.38 -6.96
N ILE A 39 22.42 -11.54 -7.31
CA ILE A 39 22.15 -12.26 -8.57
C ILE A 39 20.78 -12.99 -8.57
N ALA A 40 20.12 -13.08 -7.42
CA ALA A 40 18.98 -13.97 -7.23
C ALA A 40 17.61 -13.25 -7.11
N TYR A 41 17.57 -11.92 -7.16
CA TYR A 41 16.33 -11.17 -7.02
C TYR A 41 16.28 -9.93 -7.89
N GLU A 42 15.20 -9.81 -8.64
CA GLU A 42 14.75 -8.60 -9.33
C GLU A 42 13.35 -8.28 -8.80
N SER A 43 13.10 -7.03 -8.43
CA SER A 43 11.77 -6.60 -8.01
C SER A 43 10.85 -6.49 -9.22
N GLY A 44 9.54 -6.60 -8.98
CA GLY A 44 8.55 -6.08 -9.94
C GLY A 44 8.71 -4.57 -10.17
N GLU A 45 7.91 -4.03 -11.09
CA GLU A 45 7.80 -2.60 -11.32
C GLU A 45 7.12 -1.93 -10.12
N ILE A 46 7.85 -1.02 -9.47
CA ILE A 46 7.40 -0.20 -8.36
C ILE A 46 6.92 1.13 -8.95
N HIS A 47 5.63 1.40 -8.79
CA HIS A 47 5.02 2.64 -9.24
C HIS A 47 4.86 3.58 -8.06
N ASP A 48 5.27 4.84 -8.22
CA ASP A 48 5.18 5.88 -7.22
C ASP A 48 4.49 7.11 -7.80
N VAL A 49 3.28 7.40 -7.35
CA VAL A 49 2.46 8.52 -7.83
C VAL A 49 2.13 9.48 -6.71
N VAL A 50 2.35 10.78 -6.94
CA VAL A 50 1.97 11.84 -6.01
C VAL A 50 0.69 12.49 -6.51
N ILE A 51 -0.35 12.46 -5.68
CA ILE A 51 -1.66 13.08 -5.96
C ILE A 51 -1.90 14.30 -5.06
N GLY A 52 -2.60 15.29 -5.60
CA GLY A 52 -3.02 16.50 -4.88
C GLY A 52 -2.98 17.76 -5.76
N PRO A 53 -3.36 18.92 -5.18
CA PRO A 53 -3.76 19.12 -3.79
C PRO A 53 -5.09 18.45 -3.44
N LEU A 54 -5.21 17.91 -2.22
CA LEU A 54 -6.41 17.20 -1.74
C LEU A 54 -7.12 18.02 -0.66
N LYS A 55 -8.44 17.89 -0.58
CA LYS A 55 -9.24 18.48 0.49
C LYS A 55 -9.04 17.69 1.79
N PRO A 56 -8.93 18.35 2.96
CA PRO A 56 -8.82 17.68 4.25
C PRO A 56 -10.14 16.97 4.62
N ASN A 57 -10.08 15.99 5.53
CA ASN A 57 -11.22 15.23 6.03
C ASN A 57 -12.17 14.70 4.93
N THR A 58 -11.61 14.31 3.78
CA THR A 58 -12.38 13.93 2.59
C THR A 58 -12.00 12.51 2.16
N VAL A 59 -13.01 11.69 1.85
CA VAL A 59 -12.81 10.36 1.29
C VAL A 59 -12.53 10.48 -0.20
N TYR A 60 -11.44 9.87 -0.63
CA TYR A 60 -11.07 9.75 -2.03
C TYR A 60 -11.11 8.28 -2.44
N TYR A 61 -11.70 8.02 -3.59
CA TYR A 61 -11.68 6.74 -4.28
C TYR A 61 -10.63 6.81 -5.38
N TYR A 62 -9.88 5.74 -5.56
CA TYR A 62 -8.82 5.71 -6.56
C TYR A 62 -8.63 4.32 -7.15
N ARG A 63 -8.05 4.29 -8.35
CA ARG A 63 -7.55 3.09 -9.01
C ARG A 63 -6.14 3.32 -9.53
N CYS A 64 -5.37 2.25 -9.54
CA CYS A 64 -3.99 2.22 -9.98
C CYS A 64 -3.89 1.61 -11.38
N GLY A 65 -3.05 2.18 -12.24
CA GLY A 65 -2.88 1.77 -13.63
C GLY A 65 -3.95 2.33 -14.57
N ALA A 66 -3.86 1.94 -15.84
CA ALA A 66 -4.74 2.43 -16.91
C ALA A 66 -5.91 1.48 -17.24
N SER A 67 -6.05 0.37 -16.52
CA SER A 67 -7.11 -0.61 -16.80
C SER A 67 -8.45 -0.19 -16.18
N ASP A 68 -9.52 -0.24 -16.98
CA ASP A 68 -10.88 -0.05 -16.48
C ASP A 68 -11.37 -1.19 -15.58
N SER A 69 -10.71 -2.35 -15.60
CA SER A 69 -10.95 -3.47 -14.69
C SER A 69 -10.17 -3.40 -13.37
N ALA A 70 -9.40 -2.34 -13.15
CA ALA A 70 -8.60 -2.19 -11.93
C ALA A 70 -9.48 -2.11 -10.68
N ARG A 71 -9.08 -2.83 -9.62
CA ARG A 71 -9.74 -2.79 -8.31
C ARG A 71 -9.75 -1.35 -7.77
N GLN A 72 -10.90 -0.93 -7.26
CA GLN A 72 -11.06 0.36 -6.59
C GLN A 72 -10.57 0.27 -5.13
N PHE A 73 -9.87 1.31 -4.71
CA PHE A 73 -9.44 1.53 -3.34
C PHE A 73 -9.95 2.88 -2.83
N SER A 74 -9.86 3.09 -1.52
CA SER A 74 -10.18 4.38 -0.92
C SER A 74 -9.25 4.72 0.23
N PHE A 75 -9.12 6.02 0.49
CA PHE A 75 -8.48 6.54 1.69
C PHE A 75 -9.20 7.82 2.12
N LYS A 76 -9.05 8.18 3.39
CA LYS A 76 -9.55 9.45 3.93
C LYS A 76 -8.37 10.36 4.25
N THR A 77 -8.40 11.60 3.79
CA THR A 77 -7.40 12.59 4.19
C THR A 77 -7.58 12.99 5.66
N PRO A 78 -6.50 13.25 6.40
CA PRO A 78 -6.61 13.68 7.79
C PRO A 78 -7.34 15.04 7.90
N PRO A 79 -7.93 15.36 9.05
CA PRO A 79 -8.52 16.66 9.28
C PRO A 79 -7.45 17.76 9.32
N ALA A 80 -7.79 18.96 8.86
CA ALA A 80 -6.89 20.11 8.90
C ALA A 80 -6.74 20.72 10.31
N GLN A 81 -7.63 20.34 11.22
CA GLN A 81 -7.68 20.83 12.60
C GLN A 81 -7.67 19.64 13.56
N PHE A 82 -7.20 19.88 14.78
CA PHE A 82 -7.21 18.88 15.84
C PHE A 82 -8.64 18.54 16.30
N PRO A 83 -8.85 17.32 16.84
CA PRO A 83 -7.86 16.27 17.08
C PRO A 83 -7.52 15.44 15.83
N ILE A 84 -6.25 15.02 15.70
CA ILE A 84 -5.79 14.01 14.74
C ILE A 84 -5.42 12.76 15.53
N LYS A 85 -5.98 11.61 15.17
CA LYS A 85 -5.78 10.34 15.88
C LYS A 85 -4.72 9.49 15.16
N PHE A 86 -3.67 9.16 15.89
CA PHE A 86 -2.60 8.30 15.39
C PHE A 86 -2.71 6.91 16.03
N ALA A 87 -2.76 5.88 15.20
CA ALA A 87 -2.42 4.53 15.63
C ALA A 87 -0.90 4.36 15.49
N VAL A 88 -0.22 3.84 16.52
CA VAL A 88 1.23 3.64 16.51
C VAL A 88 1.51 2.18 16.79
N VAL A 89 2.24 1.53 15.89
CA VAL A 89 2.59 0.10 16.01
C VAL A 89 4.05 -0.09 15.62
N GLY A 90 4.89 -0.44 16.59
CA GLY A 90 6.26 -0.89 16.34
C GLY A 90 6.31 -2.41 16.23
N ASP A 91 7.46 -2.92 15.78
CA ASP A 91 7.86 -4.31 16.05
C ASP A 91 6.86 -5.35 15.51
N LEU A 92 6.29 -5.10 14.32
CA LEU A 92 5.18 -5.89 13.77
C LEU A 92 5.57 -7.34 13.44
N GLY A 93 6.68 -7.53 12.72
CA GLY A 93 7.08 -8.83 12.16
C GLY A 93 6.04 -9.45 11.23
N GLN A 94 6.10 -10.77 11.04
CA GLN A 94 5.23 -11.54 10.12
C GLN A 94 4.61 -12.79 10.76
N ARG A 95 4.49 -12.83 12.09
CA ARG A 95 3.99 -14.02 12.79
C ARG A 95 2.47 -13.96 12.97
N GLY A 96 1.87 -15.01 13.52
CA GLY A 96 0.42 -15.05 13.79
C GLY A 96 -0.09 -13.85 14.59
N TRP A 97 0.72 -13.34 15.52
CA TRP A 97 0.42 -12.15 16.33
C TRP A 97 0.30 -10.86 15.52
N THR A 98 1.04 -10.74 14.40
CA THR A 98 0.97 -9.59 13.50
C THR A 98 -0.45 -9.41 12.95
N ASN A 99 -1.10 -10.52 12.56
CA ASN A 99 -2.47 -10.46 12.05
C ASN A 99 -3.46 -9.98 13.11
N SER A 100 -3.34 -10.47 14.35
CA SER A 100 -4.20 -9.99 15.44
C SER A 100 -3.98 -8.50 15.72
N THR A 101 -2.74 -8.01 15.75
CA THR A 101 -2.45 -6.59 15.95
C THR A 101 -3.06 -5.73 14.85
N LEU A 102 -2.86 -6.13 13.58
CA LEU A 102 -3.41 -5.43 12.44
C LEU A 102 -4.94 -5.43 12.39
N GLN A 103 -5.59 -6.51 12.86
CA GLN A 103 -7.05 -6.55 12.99
C GLN A 103 -7.57 -5.56 14.04
N HIS A 104 -6.91 -5.46 15.20
CA HIS A 104 -7.29 -4.48 16.22
C HIS A 104 -7.08 -3.05 15.73
N VAL A 105 -6.00 -2.79 14.99
CA VAL A 105 -5.75 -1.48 14.37
C VAL A 105 -6.85 -1.17 13.36
N ALA A 106 -7.19 -2.08 12.46
CA ALA A 106 -8.24 -1.89 11.46
C ALA A 106 -9.64 -1.63 12.08
N GLN A 107 -9.88 -2.11 13.30
CA GLN A 107 -11.12 -1.85 14.07
C GLN A 107 -11.07 -0.54 14.86
N SER A 108 -9.89 0.07 15.01
CA SER A 108 -9.75 1.34 15.70
C SER A 108 -10.10 2.53 14.78
N ASP A 109 -10.66 3.59 15.36
CA ASP A 109 -10.99 4.81 14.63
C ASP A 109 -9.77 5.76 14.64
N TYR A 110 -8.83 5.54 13.71
CA TYR A 110 -7.60 6.33 13.54
C TYR A 110 -7.57 7.08 12.21
N ASP A 111 -6.86 8.22 12.17
CA ASP A 111 -6.66 9.00 10.94
C ASP A 111 -5.36 8.61 10.23
N MET A 112 -4.33 8.22 10.99
CA MET A 112 -3.02 7.85 10.46
C MET A 112 -2.41 6.69 11.25
N LEU A 113 -1.82 5.71 10.55
CA LEU A 113 -1.03 4.62 11.14
C LEU A 113 0.46 4.96 11.01
N SER A 114 1.17 5.00 12.14
CA SER A 114 2.61 5.19 12.22
C SER A 114 3.29 3.88 12.60
N LEU A 115 4.33 3.51 11.84
CA LEU A 115 5.14 2.32 12.05
C LEU A 115 6.60 2.72 12.36
N PRO A 116 6.93 3.06 13.62
CA PRO A 116 8.25 3.57 13.97
C PRO A 116 9.28 2.43 14.09
N GLY A 117 9.79 1.95 12.95
CA GLY A 117 10.89 0.98 12.89
C GLY A 117 10.46 -0.48 12.95
N ASP A 118 11.44 -1.38 12.76
CA ASP A 118 11.32 -2.84 12.94
C ASP A 118 10.04 -3.45 12.33
N LEU A 119 9.94 -3.28 11.01
CA LEU A 119 8.78 -3.68 10.22
C LEU A 119 8.66 -5.21 10.10
N SER A 120 9.48 -5.82 9.24
CA SER A 120 9.37 -7.23 8.88
C SER A 120 10.26 -8.16 9.70
N TYR A 121 11.32 -7.63 10.32
CA TYR A 121 12.47 -8.37 10.87
C TYR A 121 13.18 -9.31 9.90
N ILE A 122 13.03 -9.06 8.60
CA ILE A 122 13.69 -9.85 7.57
C ILE A 122 14.89 -9.10 7.03
N CYS A 123 16.07 -9.69 7.22
CA CYS A 123 17.33 -9.22 6.67
C CYS A 123 17.77 -10.19 5.56
N GLY A 124 17.97 -9.67 4.35
CA GLY A 124 18.54 -10.44 3.23
C GLY A 124 17.58 -11.39 2.49
N PHE A 125 16.31 -11.52 2.88
CA PHE A 125 15.32 -12.35 2.17
C PHE A 125 14.10 -11.55 1.68
N LEU A 126 14.25 -10.95 0.50
CA LEU A 126 13.29 -10.01 -0.10
C LEU A 126 11.89 -10.55 -0.41
N PRO A 127 11.71 -11.82 -0.83
CA PRO A 127 10.36 -12.36 -1.09
C PRO A 127 9.46 -12.26 0.14
N ALA A 128 10.00 -12.50 1.32
CA ALA A 128 9.22 -12.37 2.54
C ALA A 128 8.97 -10.91 2.94
N PHE A 129 9.83 -9.95 2.58
CA PHE A 129 9.53 -8.52 2.76
C PHE A 129 8.29 -8.09 1.97
N VAL A 130 8.15 -8.58 0.73
CA VAL A 130 6.92 -8.38 -0.08
C VAL A 130 5.70 -9.02 0.62
N GLY A 131 5.88 -10.20 1.22
CA GLY A 131 4.86 -10.86 2.06
C GLY A 131 4.36 -9.99 3.22
N PHE A 132 5.26 -9.31 3.94
CA PHE A 132 4.88 -8.35 4.99
C PHE A 132 4.05 -7.19 4.44
N ILE A 133 4.50 -6.58 3.33
CA ILE A 133 3.78 -5.47 2.70
C ILE A 133 2.36 -5.92 2.34
N ARG A 134 2.19 -7.12 1.78
CA ARG A 134 0.84 -7.67 1.48
C ARG A 134 -0.01 -7.80 2.73
N GLN A 135 0.53 -8.34 3.82
CA GLN A 135 -0.21 -8.51 5.06
C GLN A 135 -0.70 -7.15 5.60
N ALA A 136 0.17 -6.14 5.57
CA ALA A 136 -0.18 -4.77 5.97
C ALA A 136 -1.22 -4.12 5.04
N CYS A 137 -1.05 -4.25 3.72
CA CYS A 137 -2.00 -3.71 2.73
C CYS A 137 -3.39 -4.36 2.87
N ARG A 138 -3.46 -5.68 3.08
CA ARG A 138 -4.72 -6.40 3.30
C ARG A 138 -5.47 -5.90 4.52
N ALA A 139 -4.76 -5.73 5.63
CA ALA A 139 -5.36 -5.24 6.85
C ALA A 139 -5.86 -3.80 6.74
N THR A 140 -5.20 -2.98 5.91
CA THR A 140 -5.53 -1.54 5.74
C THR A 140 -6.38 -1.24 4.50
N GLY A 141 -6.78 -2.26 3.74
CA GLY A 141 -7.57 -2.11 2.51
C GLY A 141 -6.85 -1.36 1.39
N GLN A 142 -5.52 -1.35 1.39
CA GLN A 142 -4.68 -0.68 0.39
C GLN A 142 -4.27 -1.63 -0.74
N PRO A 143 -3.85 -1.13 -1.92
CA PRO A 143 -3.38 -1.94 -3.04
C PRO A 143 -2.25 -2.89 -2.61
N GLU A 144 -2.43 -4.17 -2.94
CA GLU A 144 -1.41 -5.19 -2.69
C GLU A 144 -0.23 -5.03 -3.65
N ALA A 145 0.98 -5.29 -3.17
CA ALA A 145 2.07 -5.67 -4.05
C ALA A 145 1.79 -7.07 -4.58
N LEU A 146 1.42 -7.23 -5.86
CA LEU A 146 1.12 -8.56 -6.42
C LEU A 146 2.39 -9.40 -6.60
N ASP A 147 2.21 -10.72 -6.70
CA ASP A 147 3.26 -11.75 -6.65
C ASP A 147 3.87 -12.06 -7.99
N GLY A 148 5.21 -12.07 -8.01
CA GLY A 148 6.01 -13.06 -8.74
C GLY A 148 5.74 -14.45 -8.20
N ASP A 149 4.73 -15.13 -8.75
CA ASP A 149 4.50 -16.57 -8.59
C ASP A 149 5.82 -17.36 -8.82
N SER A 150 6.23 -18.42 -8.11
CA SER A 150 5.74 -19.17 -6.95
C SER A 150 6.87 -20.10 -6.49
N ARG A 151 7.30 -20.06 -5.22
CA ARG A 151 7.84 -21.23 -4.49
C ARG A 151 7.63 -21.07 -2.99
N GLU A 152 6.40 -21.21 -2.52
CA GLU A 152 6.21 -21.79 -1.18
C GLU A 152 6.37 -23.31 -1.29
N PRO A 153 7.21 -23.96 -0.46
CA PRO A 153 7.19 -25.40 -0.34
C PRO A 153 5.92 -25.80 0.39
N ARG A 154 5.00 -26.48 -0.32
CA ARG A 154 3.93 -27.25 0.32
C ARG A 154 4.59 -28.34 1.19
N HIS A 155 4.26 -28.34 2.48
CA HIS A 155 4.48 -29.49 3.36
C HIS A 155 3.53 -30.63 3.02
#